data_AF-A0A4P5SC21-F1
#
_entry.id   AF-A0A4P5SC21-F1
#
_cell.length_a   1.000
_cell.length_b   1.000
_cell.length_c   1.000
_cell.angle_alpha   90.00
_cell.angle_beta   90.00
_cell.angle_gamma   90.00
#
_symmetry.space_group_name_H-M   'P 1'
#
loop_
_entity.id
_entity.type
_entity.pdbx_description
1 polymer ?
#
loop_
_entity_poly.entity_id
_entity_poly.type
_entity_poly.pdbx_seq_one_letter_code
_entity_poly.pdbx_strand_id
1 'polypeptide(L)'
;MPPGLYSNFVQMSESIFQLFETLATAKTGEVQVLTPRGIQPTRSAVVQNLAEDCIVGGANHFPISPGQDNASVLDSKLANYDETVSYHVCDSTLASQLLAFSGEDELGGIPCIQFIEALKNINRDGKVMLIVRRNRAISANTGTLLSPDDRRLGLSLPNDAVLIFYRLTGELAKGWHGHPFWMPNVKLPQNRVVYYK
;
A
#
# COMPACT_ATOMS: atom_id res chain seq x y z
N MET A 1 12.54 20.97 1.72
CA MET A 1 12.26 19.78 2.56
C MET A 1 12.93 18.59 1.92
N PRO A 2 13.65 17.72 2.67
CA PRO A 2 14.22 16.49 2.11
C PRO A 2 13.14 15.65 1.42
N PRO A 3 13.39 15.08 0.23
CA PRO A 3 12.31 14.44 -0.53
C PRO A 3 11.68 13.24 0.16
N GLY A 4 12.46 12.45 0.88
CA GLY A 4 11.93 11.33 1.66
C GLY A 4 10.99 11.81 2.79
N LEU A 5 11.35 12.90 3.48
CA LEU A 5 10.50 13.52 4.49
C LEU A 5 9.20 14.06 3.88
N TYR A 6 9.29 14.65 2.69
CA TYR A 6 8.10 15.13 1.96
C TYR A 6 7.15 13.97 1.59
N SER A 7 7.68 12.88 1.03
CA SER A 7 6.88 11.69 0.68
C SER A 7 6.20 11.07 1.90
N ASN A 8 6.95 10.93 3.00
CA ASN A 8 6.40 10.47 4.28
C ASN A 8 5.27 11.37 4.77
N PHE A 9 5.48 12.68 4.73
CA PHE A 9 4.46 13.65 5.15
C PHE A 9 3.19 13.55 4.30
N VAL A 10 3.32 13.37 2.98
CA VAL A 10 2.16 13.20 2.08
C VAL A 10 1.39 11.93 2.45
N GLN A 11 2.06 10.79 2.60
CA GLN A 11 1.39 9.52 2.91
C GLN A 11 0.77 9.53 4.32
N MET A 12 1.46 10.09 5.32
CA MET A 12 0.93 10.28 6.66
C MET A 12 -0.30 11.20 6.67
N SER A 13 -0.26 12.29 5.91
CA SER A 13 -1.40 13.19 5.78
C SER A 13 -2.59 12.48 5.12
N GLU A 14 -2.36 11.63 4.12
CA GLU A 14 -3.41 10.82 3.48
C GLU A 14 -4.06 9.87 4.51
N SER A 15 -3.26 9.19 5.34
CA SER A 15 -3.76 8.35 6.44
C SER A 15 -4.62 9.13 7.44
N ILE A 16 -4.18 10.32 7.85
CA ILE A 16 -4.94 11.17 8.77
C ILE A 16 -6.29 11.58 8.15
N PHE A 17 -6.30 11.97 6.87
CA PHE A 17 -7.55 12.31 6.19
C PHE A 17 -8.49 11.12 6.08
N GLN A 18 -8.00 9.92 5.75
CA GLN A 18 -8.82 8.71 5.70
C GLN A 18 -9.39 8.34 7.08
N LEU A 19 -8.64 8.59 8.15
CA LEU A 19 -9.14 8.40 9.52
C LEU A 19 -10.28 9.37 9.83
N PHE A 20 -10.15 10.66 9.49
CA PHE A 20 -11.23 11.63 9.68
C PHE A 20 -12.46 11.28 8.85
N GLU A 21 -12.29 10.89 7.58
CA GLU A 21 -13.40 10.43 6.73
C GLU A 21 -14.10 9.21 7.32
N THR A 22 -13.35 8.23 7.82
CA THR A 22 -13.90 7.05 8.52
C THR A 22 -14.74 7.49 9.72
N LEU A 23 -14.22 8.39 10.56
CA LEU A 23 -14.94 8.89 11.75
C LEU A 23 -16.18 9.72 11.40
N ALA A 24 -16.17 10.43 10.27
CA ALA A 24 -17.28 11.27 9.84
C ALA A 24 -18.39 10.47 9.16
N THR A 25 -18.07 9.38 8.46
CA THR A 25 -19.00 8.70 7.56
C THR A 25 -19.42 7.30 8.02
N ALA A 26 -18.55 6.58 8.74
CA ALA A 26 -18.84 5.21 9.17
C ALA A 26 -19.64 5.18 10.47
N LYS A 27 -20.58 4.22 10.58
CA LYS A 27 -21.19 3.92 11.87
C LYS A 27 -20.18 3.17 12.75
N THR A 28 -20.30 3.30 14.07
CA THR A 28 -19.36 2.67 15.01
C THR A 28 -19.19 1.15 14.80
N GLY A 29 -20.25 0.44 14.40
CA GLY A 29 -20.19 -0.99 14.11
C GLY A 29 -19.55 -1.37 12.77
N GLU A 30 -19.29 -0.40 11.89
CA GLU A 30 -18.68 -0.61 10.57
C GLU A 30 -17.15 -0.44 10.61
N VAL A 31 -16.63 0.25 11.63
CA VAL A 31 -15.19 0.43 11.83
C VAL A 31 -14.58 -0.85 12.36
N GLN A 32 -13.68 -1.45 11.60
CA GLN A 32 -12.96 -2.66 11.99
C GLN A 32 -11.60 -2.29 12.54
N VAL A 33 -11.38 -2.65 13.80
CA VAL A 33 -10.11 -2.50 14.48
C VAL A 33 -9.44 -3.86 14.62
N LEU A 34 -8.30 -4.03 13.96
CA LEU A 34 -7.49 -5.25 14.04
C LEU A 34 -6.33 -5.00 15.00
N THR A 35 -6.20 -5.82 16.04
CA THR A 35 -5.10 -5.74 17.01
C THR A 35 -4.23 -7.00 16.98
N PRO A 36 -2.92 -6.90 17.25
CA PRO A 36 -2.05 -8.06 17.42
C PRO A 36 -2.59 -9.02 18.49
N ARG A 37 -2.31 -10.32 18.30
CA ARG A 37 -2.71 -11.36 19.27
C ARG A 37 -2.06 -11.10 20.63
N GLY A 38 -2.83 -11.24 21.71
CA GLY A 38 -2.33 -11.09 23.07
C GLY A 38 -2.40 -9.66 23.63
N ILE A 39 -2.76 -8.67 22.81
CA ILE A 39 -3.08 -7.32 23.32
C ILE A 39 -4.51 -7.33 23.85
N GLN A 40 -4.68 -7.11 25.15
CA GLN A 40 -5.98 -6.76 25.70
C GLN A 40 -6.23 -5.28 25.43
N PRO A 41 -7.26 -4.90 24.64
CA PRO A 41 -7.51 -3.53 24.26
C PRO A 41 -8.12 -2.74 25.43
N THR A 42 -7.32 -2.52 26.47
CA THR A 42 -7.67 -1.64 27.59
C THR A 42 -7.29 -0.20 27.23
N ARG A 43 -8.03 0.77 27.78
CA ARG A 43 -7.85 2.21 27.47
C ARG A 43 -6.39 2.67 27.65
N SER A 44 -5.67 2.17 28.65
CA SER A 44 -4.26 2.52 28.90
C SER A 44 -3.29 1.83 27.93
N ALA A 45 -3.48 0.54 27.65
CA ALA A 45 -2.62 -0.23 26.74
C ALA A 45 -2.75 0.24 25.27
N VAL A 46 -3.96 0.67 24.90
CA VAL A 46 -4.29 1.16 23.57
C VAL A 46 -3.87 2.62 23.44
N VAL A 47 -4.44 3.57 24.20
CA VAL A 47 -4.26 5.02 23.97
C VAL A 47 -2.80 5.50 24.05
N GLN A 48 -1.93 4.86 24.86
CA GLN A 48 -0.53 5.29 24.97
C GLN A 48 0.38 4.78 23.84
N ASN A 49 -0.02 3.75 23.07
CA ASN A 49 0.78 3.18 21.98
C ASN A 49 0.17 3.42 20.58
N LEU A 50 -1.06 3.96 20.51
CA LEU A 50 -1.84 4.12 19.28
C LEU A 50 -1.25 5.11 18.25
N ALA A 51 -0.41 6.05 18.69
CA ALA A 51 -0.03 7.18 17.85
C ALA A 51 0.97 6.83 16.74
N GLU A 52 1.70 5.71 16.85
CA GLU A 52 2.87 5.43 15.99
C GLU A 52 2.77 4.09 15.22
N ASP A 53 1.83 3.21 15.59
CA ASP A 53 1.86 1.78 15.25
C ASP A 53 0.58 1.30 14.55
N CYS A 54 0.10 2.04 13.55
CA CYS A 54 -1.12 1.65 12.84
C CYS A 54 -1.15 1.96 11.34
N ILE A 55 -1.85 1.10 10.59
CA ILE A 55 -2.22 1.29 9.19
C ILE A 55 -3.67 1.75 9.15
N VAL A 56 -3.91 2.92 8.55
CA VAL A 56 -5.26 3.41 8.28
C VAL A 56 -5.70 2.94 6.90
N GLY A 57 -6.77 2.15 6.87
CA GLY A 57 -7.41 1.70 5.64
C GLY A 57 -7.92 2.84 4.79
N GLY A 58 -7.90 2.67 3.48
CA GLY A 58 -8.25 3.71 2.53
C GLY A 58 -7.06 4.54 2.02
N ALA A 59 -5.95 4.58 2.76
CA ALA A 59 -4.75 5.33 2.39
C ALA A 59 -3.82 4.51 1.48
N ASN A 60 -3.13 5.19 0.58
CA ASN A 60 -2.11 4.60 -0.29
C ASN A 60 -0.73 4.63 0.35
N HIS A 61 -0.05 3.49 0.34
CA HIS A 61 1.30 3.33 0.86
C HIS A 61 2.23 2.77 -0.22
N PHE A 62 3.37 3.42 -0.42
CA PHE A 62 4.38 3.04 -1.41
C PHE A 62 5.79 3.37 -0.92
N PRO A 63 6.83 2.67 -1.42
CA PRO A 63 8.18 2.86 -0.92
C PRO A 63 8.72 4.23 -1.29
N ILE A 64 9.43 4.86 -0.35
CA ILE A 64 10.07 6.16 -0.55
C ILE A 64 11.41 5.99 -1.25
N SER A 65 12.13 4.94 -0.87
CA SER A 65 13.43 4.56 -1.43
C SER A 65 13.35 3.10 -1.88
N PRO A 66 12.72 2.83 -3.04
CA PRO A 66 12.46 1.48 -3.50
C PRO A 66 13.73 0.69 -3.81
N GLY A 67 13.69 -0.62 -3.56
CA GLY A 67 14.65 -1.57 -4.10
C GLY A 67 14.52 -1.65 -5.62
N GLN A 68 15.61 -1.45 -6.36
CA GLN A 68 15.58 -1.44 -7.83
C GLN A 68 15.97 -2.80 -8.46
N ASP A 69 16.31 -3.80 -7.64
CA ASP A 69 16.82 -5.11 -8.07
C ASP A 69 15.74 -6.20 -8.09
N ASN A 70 14.49 -5.85 -8.41
CA ASN A 70 13.35 -6.76 -8.37
C ASN A 70 12.73 -7.08 -9.76
N ALA A 71 13.25 -6.48 -10.83
CA ALA A 71 12.69 -6.57 -12.19
C ALA A 71 12.53 -8.02 -12.67
N SER A 72 13.60 -8.81 -12.61
CA SER A 72 13.61 -10.20 -13.12
C SER A 72 12.56 -11.08 -12.44
N VAL A 73 12.47 -11.01 -11.10
CA VAL A 73 11.54 -11.81 -10.30
C VAL A 73 10.11 -11.41 -10.61
N LEU A 74 9.81 -10.11 -10.56
CA LEU A 74 8.44 -9.62 -10.72
C LEU A 74 7.96 -9.64 -12.17
N ASP A 75 8.84 -9.51 -13.17
CA ASP A 75 8.49 -9.69 -14.58
C ASP A 75 7.95 -11.10 -14.82
N SER A 76 8.57 -12.12 -14.22
CA SER A 76 8.10 -13.51 -14.30
C SER A 76 6.77 -13.71 -13.59
N LYS A 77 6.63 -13.19 -12.36
CA LYS A 77 5.40 -13.38 -11.55
C LYS A 77 4.20 -12.60 -12.08
N LEU A 78 4.44 -11.45 -12.72
CA LEU A 78 3.40 -10.57 -13.23
C LEU A 78 3.13 -10.76 -14.74
N ALA A 79 3.77 -11.72 -15.39
CA ALA A 79 3.70 -11.92 -16.85
C ALA A 79 2.26 -12.07 -17.38
N ASN A 80 1.39 -12.75 -16.63
CA ASN A 80 0.02 -13.04 -17.04
C ASN A 80 -0.99 -11.91 -16.72
N TYR A 81 -0.54 -10.83 -16.07
CA TYR A 81 -1.40 -9.72 -15.70
C TYR A 81 -1.10 -8.52 -16.60
N ASP A 82 -2.04 -8.17 -17.47
CA ASP A 82 -1.89 -7.06 -18.41
C ASP A 82 -2.73 -5.83 -18.01
N GLU A 83 -2.64 -4.81 -18.86
CA GLU A 83 -3.32 -3.52 -18.71
C GLU A 83 -4.63 -3.43 -19.53
N THR A 84 -5.10 -4.55 -20.09
CA THR A 84 -6.31 -4.57 -20.94
C THR A 84 -7.59 -4.44 -20.14
N VAL A 85 -7.53 -4.82 -18.85
CA VAL A 85 -8.60 -4.64 -17.87
C VAL A 85 -8.20 -3.60 -16.82
N SER A 86 -9.19 -3.02 -16.15
CA SER A 86 -8.93 -2.02 -15.10
C SER A 86 -8.15 -2.60 -13.92
N TYR A 87 -8.50 -3.83 -13.50
CA TYR A 87 -7.83 -4.59 -12.45
C TYR A 87 -8.10 -6.09 -12.64
N HIS A 88 -7.23 -6.90 -12.06
CA HIS A 88 -7.38 -8.35 -11.91
C HIS A 88 -7.79 -8.68 -10.47
N VAL A 89 -8.43 -9.82 -10.26
CA VAL A 89 -8.73 -10.31 -8.91
C VAL A 89 -7.78 -11.45 -8.59
N CYS A 90 -7.02 -11.32 -7.51
CA CYS A 90 -6.18 -12.40 -6.99
C CYS A 90 -6.53 -12.73 -5.54
N ASP A 91 -6.07 -13.88 -5.07
CA ASP A 91 -6.19 -14.23 -3.67
C ASP A 91 -5.14 -13.48 -2.81
N SER A 92 -5.44 -13.36 -1.52
CA SER A 92 -4.62 -12.64 -0.55
C SER A 92 -3.26 -13.30 -0.32
N THR A 93 -3.14 -14.61 -0.53
CA THR A 93 -1.87 -15.33 -0.40
C THR A 93 -0.95 -14.88 -1.53
N LEU A 94 -1.41 -14.92 -2.77
CA LEU A 94 -0.68 -14.44 -3.93
C LEU A 94 -0.34 -12.96 -3.80
N ALA A 95 -1.30 -12.11 -3.40
CA ALA A 95 -1.04 -10.68 -3.19
C ALA A 95 0.07 -10.44 -2.16
N SER A 96 0.03 -11.15 -1.02
CA SER A 96 1.06 -11.04 0.02
C SER A 96 2.43 -11.54 -0.46
N GLN A 97 2.47 -12.58 -1.30
CA GLN A 97 3.69 -13.10 -1.91
C GLN A 97 4.27 -12.12 -2.93
N LEU A 98 3.45 -11.54 -3.81
CA LEU A 98 3.86 -10.52 -4.76
C LEU A 98 4.48 -9.31 -4.04
N LEU A 99 3.84 -8.86 -2.97
CA LEU A 99 4.39 -7.78 -2.14
C LEU A 99 5.72 -8.20 -1.50
N ALA A 100 5.85 -9.42 -0.98
CA ALA A 100 7.13 -9.91 -0.46
C ALA A 100 8.24 -9.96 -1.54
N PHE A 101 7.90 -10.35 -2.78
CA PHE A 101 8.84 -10.37 -3.89
C PHE A 101 9.30 -8.98 -4.36
N SER A 102 8.61 -7.91 -3.98
CA SER A 102 9.09 -6.54 -4.24
C SER A 102 10.38 -6.22 -3.52
N GLY A 103 10.64 -6.89 -2.39
CA GLY A 103 11.86 -6.70 -1.60
C GLY A 103 11.91 -5.37 -0.85
N GLU A 104 10.76 -4.70 -0.67
CA GLU A 104 10.69 -3.43 0.06
C GLU A 104 10.79 -3.63 1.57
N ASP A 105 11.58 -2.77 2.24
CA ASP A 105 11.70 -2.75 3.69
C ASP A 105 10.52 -2.02 4.36
N GLU A 106 10.07 -0.92 3.77
CA GLU A 106 8.95 -0.10 4.24
C GLU A 106 8.09 0.48 3.12
N LEU A 107 6.85 0.81 3.44
CA LEU A 107 5.93 1.56 2.58
C LEU A 107 5.42 2.78 3.37
N GLY A 108 5.85 3.98 2.98
CA GLY A 108 5.45 5.23 3.65
C GLY A 108 5.76 5.28 5.14
N GLY A 109 6.97 4.86 5.55
CA GLY A 109 7.39 4.86 6.95
C GLY A 109 6.93 3.65 7.76
N ILE A 110 6.12 2.76 7.18
CA ILE A 110 5.58 1.58 7.86
C ILE A 110 6.30 0.33 7.36
N PRO A 111 6.80 -0.57 8.22
CA PRO A 111 7.49 -1.78 7.78
C PRO A 111 6.63 -2.62 6.83
N CYS A 112 7.21 -3.01 5.68
CA CYS A 112 6.50 -3.69 4.60
C CYS A 112 5.85 -5.01 5.07
N ILE A 113 6.49 -5.69 6.02
CA ILE A 113 5.97 -6.92 6.65
C ILE A 113 4.57 -6.74 7.23
N GLN A 114 4.24 -5.54 7.73
CA GLN A 114 2.93 -5.26 8.32
C GLN A 114 1.82 -5.24 7.27
N PHE A 115 2.12 -4.77 6.06
CA PHE A 115 1.19 -4.86 4.93
C PHE A 115 1.05 -6.30 4.43
N ILE A 116 2.14 -7.07 4.40
CA ILE A 116 2.10 -8.49 4.04
C ILE A 116 1.18 -9.26 5.01
N GLU A 117 1.31 -9.02 6.32
CA GLU A 117 0.45 -9.63 7.33
C GLU A 117 -1.00 -9.13 7.25
N ALA A 118 -1.21 -7.82 7.03
CA ALA A 118 -2.55 -7.26 6.87
C ALA A 118 -3.27 -7.86 5.66
N LEU A 119 -2.57 -8.04 4.52
CA LEU A 119 -3.12 -8.69 3.33
C LEU A 119 -3.50 -10.14 3.61
N LYS A 120 -2.65 -10.91 4.31
CA LYS A 120 -2.96 -12.30 4.69
C LYS A 120 -4.22 -12.41 5.56
N ASN A 121 -4.47 -11.41 6.41
CA ASN A 121 -5.59 -11.38 7.35
C ASN A 121 -6.83 -10.62 6.84
N ILE A 122 -6.93 -10.36 5.52
CA ILE A 122 -8.09 -9.64 4.98
C ILE A 122 -9.39 -10.46 5.10
N ASN A 123 -10.28 -9.97 5.97
CA ASN A 123 -11.53 -10.62 6.38
C ASN A 123 -12.68 -10.63 5.33
N ARG A 124 -12.39 -10.58 4.02
CA ARG A 124 -13.43 -10.59 2.96
C ARG A 124 -12.99 -11.43 1.77
N ASP A 125 -13.57 -12.62 1.62
CA ASP A 125 -13.31 -13.63 0.58
C ASP A 125 -11.83 -14.00 0.30
N GLY A 126 -10.87 -13.43 1.04
CA GLY A 126 -9.45 -13.47 0.71
C GLY A 126 -9.10 -12.83 -0.64
N LYS A 127 -9.88 -11.85 -1.16
CA LYS A 127 -9.63 -11.27 -2.49
C LYS A 127 -8.90 -9.92 -2.41
N VAL A 128 -8.03 -9.68 -3.39
CA VAL A 128 -7.28 -8.43 -3.58
C VAL A 128 -7.39 -8.00 -5.04
N MET A 129 -7.59 -6.70 -5.26
CA MET A 129 -7.65 -6.08 -6.59
C MET A 129 -6.22 -5.74 -7.02
N LEU A 130 -5.68 -6.53 -7.95
CA LEU A 130 -4.33 -6.37 -8.49
C LEU A 130 -4.37 -5.50 -9.74
N ILE A 131 -3.65 -4.38 -9.71
CA ILE A 131 -3.47 -3.48 -10.84
C ILE A 131 -2.02 -3.55 -11.27
N VAL A 132 -1.77 -3.83 -12.55
CA VAL A 132 -0.42 -3.89 -13.11
C VAL A 132 -0.29 -2.84 -14.19
N ARG A 133 0.78 -2.04 -14.14
CA ARG A 133 1.00 -0.92 -15.04
C ARG A 133 2.46 -0.91 -15.48
N ARG A 134 2.74 -0.87 -16.79
CA ARG A 134 4.11 -0.99 -17.31
C ARG A 134 4.59 0.30 -17.96
N ASN A 135 5.90 0.34 -18.22
CA ASN A 135 6.57 1.41 -18.96
C ASN A 135 6.30 2.81 -18.38
N ARG A 136 6.30 2.91 -17.04
CA ARG A 136 6.01 4.17 -16.35
C ARG A 136 7.27 5.01 -16.20
N ALA A 137 7.25 6.17 -16.83
CA ALA A 137 8.30 7.16 -16.72
C ALA A 137 8.00 8.14 -15.57
N ILE A 138 8.18 7.69 -14.31
CA ILE A 138 7.94 8.49 -13.10
C ILE A 138 9.28 8.96 -12.54
N SER A 139 9.39 10.21 -12.07
CA SER A 139 10.61 10.70 -11.43
C SER A 139 10.68 10.27 -9.97
N ALA A 140 11.89 10.01 -9.47
CA ALA A 140 12.12 9.82 -8.05
C ALA A 140 11.71 11.07 -7.27
N ASN A 141 11.43 10.91 -5.97
CA ASN A 141 11.35 12.02 -5.03
C ASN A 141 10.23 13.05 -5.30
N THR A 142 9.18 12.68 -6.02
CA THR A 142 8.03 13.53 -6.33
C THR A 142 6.98 13.61 -5.21
N GLY A 143 7.05 12.69 -4.24
CA GLY A 143 6.01 12.52 -3.20
C GLY A 143 4.68 11.96 -3.72
N THR A 144 4.62 11.50 -4.97
CA THR A 144 3.43 10.87 -5.54
C THR A 144 3.79 9.80 -6.54
N LEU A 145 3.13 8.65 -6.43
CA LEU A 145 3.32 7.51 -7.33
C LEU A 145 2.13 7.33 -8.29
N LEU A 146 0.90 7.41 -7.77
CA LEU A 146 -0.29 7.04 -8.51
C LEU A 146 -0.62 8.02 -9.63
N SER A 147 -0.97 7.47 -10.80
CA SER A 147 -1.63 8.24 -11.84
C SER A 147 -3.00 8.75 -11.35
N PRO A 148 -3.53 9.84 -11.93
CA PRO A 148 -4.89 10.30 -11.60
C PRO A 148 -5.96 9.23 -11.82
N ASP A 149 -5.78 8.38 -12.83
CA ASP A 149 -6.75 7.34 -13.19
C ASP A 149 -6.72 6.19 -12.18
N ASP A 150 -5.53 5.74 -11.80
CA ASP A 150 -5.35 4.68 -10.80
C ASP A 150 -5.78 5.15 -9.40
N ARG A 151 -5.58 6.44 -9.08
CA ARG A 151 -6.13 7.04 -7.85
C ARG A 151 -7.66 6.98 -7.84
N ARG A 152 -8.32 7.38 -8.93
CA ARG A 152 -9.79 7.30 -9.03
C ARG A 152 -10.30 5.86 -9.00
N LEU A 153 -9.60 4.94 -9.68
CA LEU A 153 -9.94 3.52 -9.64
C LEU A 153 -9.84 2.96 -8.22
N GLY A 154 -8.75 3.26 -7.50
CA GLY A 154 -8.61 2.87 -6.11
C GLY A 154 -9.72 3.43 -5.22
N LEU A 155 -10.15 4.68 -5.43
CA LEU A 155 -11.27 5.28 -4.70
C LEU A 155 -12.62 4.61 -5.00
N SER A 156 -12.82 4.08 -6.21
CA SER A 156 -14.05 3.35 -6.57
C SER A 156 -14.16 1.96 -5.94
N LEU A 157 -13.09 1.48 -5.29
CA LEU A 157 -12.99 0.19 -4.61
C LEU A 157 -12.83 0.38 -3.09
N PRO A 158 -13.82 0.98 -2.39
CA PRO A 158 -13.66 1.37 -0.99
C PRO A 158 -13.55 0.17 -0.04
N ASN A 159 -14.16 -0.96 -0.37
CA ASN A 159 -14.25 -2.11 0.52
C ASN A 159 -13.25 -3.23 0.21
N ASP A 160 -12.34 -3.01 -0.73
CA ASP A 160 -11.41 -4.00 -1.25
C ASP A 160 -9.97 -3.56 -0.98
N ALA A 161 -9.08 -4.53 -0.75
CA ALA A 161 -7.65 -4.23 -0.82
C ALA A 161 -7.25 -4.05 -2.28
N VAL A 162 -6.40 -3.06 -2.50
CA VAL A 162 -5.84 -2.76 -3.82
C VAL A 162 -4.32 -2.88 -3.72
N LEU A 163 -3.74 -3.68 -4.61
CA LEU A 163 -2.30 -3.82 -4.78
C LEU A 163 -1.97 -3.35 -6.20
N ILE A 164 -1.18 -2.31 -6.33
CA ILE A 164 -0.75 -1.78 -7.63
C ILE A 164 0.74 -2.06 -7.79
N PHE A 165 1.13 -2.55 -8.95
CA PHE A 165 2.52 -2.69 -9.36
C PHE A 165 2.79 -1.82 -10.57
N TYR A 166 3.68 -0.85 -10.42
CA TYR A 166 4.18 -0.04 -11.52
C TYR A 166 5.56 -0.52 -11.94
N ARG A 167 5.71 -0.97 -13.18
CA ARG A 167 7.02 -1.20 -13.80
C ARG A 167 7.56 0.12 -14.31
N LEU A 168 8.51 0.70 -13.60
CA LEU A 168 9.18 1.92 -13.99
C LEU A 168 10.24 1.62 -15.04
N THR A 169 10.48 2.59 -15.93
CA THR A 169 11.57 2.55 -16.91
C THR A 169 12.94 2.80 -16.29
N GLY A 170 12.98 3.49 -15.14
CA GLY A 170 14.16 3.60 -14.29
C GLY A 170 15.28 4.48 -14.85
N GLU A 171 14.95 5.53 -15.59
CA GLU A 171 15.96 6.39 -16.22
C GLU A 171 16.82 7.16 -15.20
N LEU A 172 18.13 7.25 -15.44
CA LEU A 172 19.05 8.07 -14.64
C LEU A 172 18.62 9.54 -14.56
N ALA A 173 18.13 10.10 -15.68
CA ALA A 173 17.63 11.48 -15.74
C ALA A 173 16.43 11.74 -14.82
N LYS A 174 15.77 10.69 -14.35
CA LYS A 174 14.64 10.72 -13.42
C LYS A 174 15.04 10.38 -11.97
N GLY A 175 16.33 10.20 -11.70
CA GLY A 175 16.86 9.94 -10.36
C GLY A 175 16.90 8.46 -9.96
N TRP A 176 16.85 7.54 -10.93
CA TRP A 176 16.92 6.09 -10.72
C TRP A 176 18.29 5.53 -11.12
N HIS A 177 18.45 4.20 -11.15
CA HIS A 177 19.73 3.51 -11.42
C HIS A 177 19.96 3.13 -12.90
N GLY A 178 19.10 3.55 -13.82
CA GLY A 178 19.28 3.34 -15.25
C GLY A 178 18.72 2.02 -15.78
N HIS A 179 17.98 1.27 -14.96
CA HIS A 179 17.32 0.02 -15.36
C HIS A 179 15.88 -0.05 -14.84
N PRO A 180 14.98 -0.77 -15.54
CA PRO A 180 13.63 -0.98 -15.07
C PRO A 180 13.57 -1.70 -13.73
N PHE A 181 12.52 -1.42 -12.96
CA PHE A 181 12.19 -2.07 -11.70
C PHE A 181 10.70 -1.93 -11.41
N TRP A 182 10.19 -2.66 -10.41
CA TRP A 182 8.79 -2.61 -10.01
C TRP A 182 8.62 -1.88 -8.69
N MET A 183 7.63 -0.99 -8.63
CA MET A 183 7.27 -0.26 -7.43
C MET A 183 5.86 -0.65 -6.98
N PRO A 184 5.69 -1.21 -5.77
CA PRO A 184 4.39 -1.55 -5.24
C PRO A 184 3.67 -0.31 -4.66
N ASN A 185 2.35 -0.35 -4.66
CA ASN A 185 1.49 0.47 -3.84
C ASN A 185 0.39 -0.38 -3.22
N VAL A 186 0.18 -0.22 -1.92
CA VAL A 186 -0.83 -0.96 -1.16
C VAL A 186 -1.86 0.02 -0.63
N LYS A 187 -3.14 -0.33 -0.78
CA LYS A 187 -4.26 0.32 -0.11
C LYS A 187 -5.13 -0.75 0.54
N LEU A 188 -5.27 -0.70 1.86
CA LEU A 188 -6.20 -1.57 2.58
C LEU A 188 -7.65 -1.06 2.44
N PRO A 189 -8.67 -1.91 2.65
CA PRO A 189 -10.07 -1.47 2.63
C PRO A 189 -10.32 -0.30 3.57
N GLN A 190 -11.21 0.62 3.20
CA GLN A 190 -11.65 1.72 4.04
C GLN A 190 -12.31 1.20 5.33
N ASN A 191 -12.41 2.09 6.32
CA ASN A 191 -12.97 1.82 7.64
C ASN A 191 -12.24 0.70 8.41
N ARG A 192 -10.99 0.41 8.05
CA ARG A 192 -10.12 -0.51 8.77
C ARG A 192 -8.99 0.25 9.44
N VAL A 193 -8.67 -0.13 10.67
CA VAL A 193 -7.45 0.29 11.35
C VAL A 193 -6.72 -0.95 11.81
N VAL A 194 -5.48 -1.12 11.34
CA VAL A 194 -4.64 -2.28 11.68
C VAL A 194 -3.55 -1.81 12.60
N TYR A 195 -3.56 -2.31 13.84
CA TYR A 195 -2.45 -2.12 14.76
C TYR A 195 -1.40 -3.19 14.55
N TYR A 196 -0.14 -2.77 14.58
CA TYR A 196 1.00 -3.66 14.51
C TYR A 196 2.03 -3.22 15.55
N LYS A 197 2.43 -4.12 16.43
CA LYS A 197 3.46 -3.87 17.44
C LYS A 197 4.41 -5.04 17.45
#